data_AF-A0AAD9P4G8-F1
#
_entry.id   AF-A0AAD9P4G8-F1
#
_cell.length_a   1.000
_cell.length_b   1.000
_cell.length_c   1.000
_cell.angle_alpha   90.00
_cell.angle_beta   90.00
_cell.angle_gamma   90.00
#
_symmetry.space_group_name_H-M   'P 1'
#
loop_
_entity.id
_entity.type
_entity.pdbx_description
1 polymer ?
#
loop_
_entity_poly.entity_id
_entity_poly.type
_entity_poly.pdbx_seq_one_letter_code
_entity_poly.pdbx_strand_id
1 'polypeptide(L)'
;MSSYAHLGLLVLLVIIPASTGYGGGAPNDACVDMSPHHGTVERTSPSKFSLYLTEETTQGGDILKVCVKGGTFEGILLQMRVVGDTVPVGTFNGTRGTIANDTKTMNCTADNDTVTHSKPTIKKDPTCFYWKAPNNKIPQNVHFV
;
A
#
# COMPACT_ATOMS: atom_id res chain seq x y z
N MET A 1 -14.63 21.43 -64.20
CA MET A 1 -15.86 21.31 -63.39
C MET A 1 -15.81 19.96 -62.70
N SER A 2 -15.84 19.96 -61.36
CA SER A 2 -16.03 18.82 -60.45
C SER A 2 -15.01 17.66 -60.47
N SER A 3 -14.65 17.02 -59.37
CA SER A 3 -14.98 17.22 -57.95
C SER A 3 -14.24 16.17 -57.11
N TYR A 4 -13.73 16.62 -55.96
CA TYR A 4 -13.53 15.89 -54.70
C TYR A 4 -12.47 14.78 -54.63
N ALA A 5 -11.29 15.20 -54.17
CA ALA A 5 -10.40 14.38 -53.36
C ALA A 5 -11.17 13.83 -52.14
N HIS A 6 -11.29 12.52 -52.05
CA HIS A 6 -11.77 11.85 -50.85
C HIS A 6 -10.56 11.43 -50.02
N LEU A 7 -10.06 12.38 -49.21
CA LEU A 7 -9.13 12.09 -48.13
C LEU A 7 -9.92 11.31 -47.07
N GLY A 8 -9.90 9.98 -47.15
CA GLY A 8 -10.53 9.11 -46.15
C GLY A 8 -9.78 9.25 -44.82
N LEU A 9 -10.28 10.09 -43.92
CA LEU A 9 -9.79 10.20 -42.55
C LEU A 9 -10.16 8.92 -41.80
N LEU A 10 -9.22 7.98 -41.71
CA LEU A 10 -9.35 6.79 -40.87
C LEU A 10 -9.19 7.23 -39.40
N VAL A 11 -10.29 7.52 -38.72
CA VAL A 11 -10.28 7.80 -37.28
C VAL A 11 -10.06 6.47 -36.56
N LEU A 12 -8.81 6.18 -36.19
CA LEU A 12 -8.47 5.08 -35.30
C LEU A 12 -8.99 5.43 -33.89
N LEU A 13 -10.13 4.88 -33.51
CA LEU A 13 -10.68 5.02 -32.15
C LEU A 13 -9.76 4.24 -31.20
N VAL A 14 -8.81 4.93 -30.57
CA VAL A 14 -7.98 4.34 -29.50
C VAL A 14 -8.87 4.21 -28.27
N ILE A 15 -9.39 3.00 -28.03
CA ILE A 15 -10.04 2.66 -26.77
C ILE A 15 -8.92 2.54 -25.73
N ILE A 16 -8.68 3.61 -24.97
CA ILE A 16 -7.84 3.53 -23.77
C ILE A 16 -8.70 2.85 -22.70
N PRO A 17 -8.38 1.62 -22.25
CA PRO A 17 -9.10 1.04 -21.13
C PRO A 17 -8.84 1.92 -19.91
N ALA A 18 -9.90 2.53 -19.37
CA ALA A 18 -9.85 3.14 -18.05
C ALA A 18 -9.56 2.02 -17.06
N SER A 19 -8.34 1.95 -16.54
CA SER A 19 -7.97 0.97 -15.52
C SER A 19 -8.74 1.30 -14.24
N THR A 20 -9.82 0.56 -13.98
CA THR A 20 -10.51 0.65 -12.69
C THR A 20 -9.66 -0.07 -11.65
N GLY A 21 -9.09 0.68 -10.70
CA GLY A 21 -8.41 0.07 -9.55
C GLY A 21 -9.40 -0.80 -8.77
N TYR A 22 -9.03 -2.04 -8.47
CA TYR A 22 -9.87 -2.92 -7.65
C TYR A 22 -10.06 -2.28 -6.26
N GLY A 23 -11.30 -1.91 -5.94
CA GLY A 23 -11.63 -1.24 -4.67
C GLY A 23 -11.38 -2.09 -3.42
N GLY A 24 -11.07 -3.38 -3.59
CA GLY A 24 -10.97 -4.36 -2.52
C GLY A 24 -9.57 -4.57 -1.92
N GLY A 25 -8.55 -3.87 -2.40
CA GLY A 25 -7.16 -3.97 -1.89
C GLY A 25 -6.14 -4.36 -2.96
N ALA A 26 -4.86 -4.33 -2.59
CA ALA A 26 -3.75 -4.71 -3.44
C ALA A 26 -3.76 -6.23 -3.77
N PRO A 27 -3.29 -6.61 -4.97
CA PRO A 27 -3.05 -8.01 -5.33
C PRO A 27 -1.84 -8.60 -4.58
N ASN A 28 -1.79 -9.93 -4.47
CA ASN A 28 -0.68 -10.63 -3.79
C ASN A 28 0.66 -10.49 -4.52
N ASP A 29 0.67 -10.25 -5.83
CA ASP A 29 1.90 -10.07 -6.60
C ASP A 29 2.63 -8.75 -6.24
N ALA A 30 1.89 -7.72 -5.83
CA ALA A 30 2.44 -6.45 -5.35
C ALA A 30 3.16 -6.56 -3.99
N CYS A 31 3.08 -7.71 -3.31
CA CYS A 31 3.61 -7.88 -1.97
C CYS A 31 5.12 -7.67 -1.86
N VAL A 32 5.90 -8.04 -2.88
CA VAL A 32 7.37 -8.07 -2.80
C VAL A 32 7.96 -6.78 -3.36
N ASP A 33 7.55 -6.38 -4.55
CA ASP A 33 8.03 -5.19 -5.23
C ASP A 33 7.34 -3.89 -4.75
N MET A 34 6.20 -4.01 -4.06
CA MET A 34 5.35 -2.86 -3.68
C MET A 34 4.86 -2.07 -4.92
N SER A 35 4.95 -2.67 -6.10
CA SER A 35 4.56 -2.05 -7.36
C SER A 35 3.06 -2.23 -7.54
N PRO A 36 2.32 -1.17 -7.87
CA PRO A 36 0.87 -1.26 -7.88
C PRO A 36 0.32 -1.96 -9.14
N HIS A 37 1.19 -2.54 -9.97
CA HIS A 37 0.93 -3.39 -11.15
C HIS A 37 -0.17 -2.93 -12.12
N HIS A 38 -0.53 -1.65 -12.10
CA HIS A 38 -1.59 -1.07 -12.94
C HIS A 38 -1.02 0.00 -13.88
N GLY A 39 -0.01 -0.33 -14.69
CA GLY A 39 0.43 0.48 -15.85
C GLY A 39 0.84 1.93 -15.58
N THR A 40 0.90 2.37 -14.32
CA THR A 40 1.28 3.72 -13.93
C THR A 40 2.77 3.75 -13.63
N VAL A 41 3.42 4.83 -14.08
CA VAL A 41 4.82 5.09 -13.73
C VAL A 41 4.87 5.43 -12.25
N GLU A 42 5.59 4.59 -11.49
CA GLU A 42 5.91 4.83 -10.10
C GLU A 42 6.40 6.27 -9.91
N ARG A 43 5.96 6.92 -8.84
CA ARG A 43 6.40 8.28 -8.55
C ARG A 43 7.87 8.23 -8.14
N THR A 44 8.73 8.89 -8.91
CA THR A 44 10.16 9.01 -8.61
C THR A 44 10.49 10.16 -7.65
N SER A 45 9.54 11.08 -7.43
CA SER A 45 9.65 12.12 -6.42
C SER A 45 9.48 11.54 -5.02
N PRO A 46 10.15 12.08 -3.98
CA PRO A 46 9.93 11.68 -2.60
C PRO A 46 8.43 11.69 -2.25
N SER A 47 7.97 10.62 -1.59
CA SER A 47 6.59 10.55 -1.12
C SER A 47 6.32 11.70 -0.15
N LYS A 48 5.17 12.35 -0.30
CA LYS A 48 4.67 13.30 0.69
C LYS A 48 4.23 12.60 1.99
N PHE A 49 4.02 11.29 1.93
CA PHE A 49 3.60 10.49 3.06
C PHE A 49 4.82 10.00 3.83
N SER A 50 4.76 10.11 5.16
CA SER A 50 5.76 9.57 6.06
C SER A 50 5.11 8.66 7.09
N LEU A 51 5.88 7.67 7.51
CA LEU A 51 5.50 6.69 8.52
C LEU A 51 6.23 7.03 9.80
N TYR A 52 5.51 7.05 10.92
CA TYR A 52 6.11 7.26 12.22
C TYR A 52 5.51 6.32 13.25
N LEU A 53 6.35 5.96 14.21
CA LEU A 53 5.97 5.21 15.39
C LEU A 53 5.61 6.17 16.51
N THR A 54 4.62 5.83 17.32
CA THR A 54 4.38 6.58 18.56
C THR A 54 5.24 6.11 19.72
N GLU A 55 5.80 4.90 19.62
CA GLU A 55 6.59 4.23 20.66
C GLU A 55 7.67 3.35 20.00
N GLU A 56 8.76 3.06 20.71
CA GLU A 56 9.83 2.16 20.24
C GLU A 56 9.56 0.71 20.67
N THR A 57 10.00 -0.27 19.87
CA THR A 57 10.01 -1.69 20.30
C THR A 57 11.16 -1.92 21.27
N THR A 58 10.86 -2.45 22.44
CA THR A 58 11.86 -2.78 23.48
C THR A 58 12.06 -4.27 23.67
N GLN A 59 11.12 -5.10 23.19
CA GLN A 59 11.16 -6.55 23.30
C GLN A 59 10.33 -7.22 22.19
N GLY A 60 10.58 -8.52 21.96
CA GLY A 60 9.76 -9.32 21.05
C GLY A 60 8.31 -9.38 21.52
N GLY A 61 7.36 -9.31 20.59
CA GLY A 61 5.93 -9.33 20.90
C GLY A 61 5.31 -7.97 21.26
N ASP A 62 6.10 -6.90 21.38
CA ASP A 62 5.58 -5.54 21.59
C ASP A 62 4.62 -5.13 20.47
N ILE A 63 3.61 -4.36 20.83
CA ILE A 63 2.64 -3.79 19.89
C ILE A 63 2.91 -2.32 19.74
N LEU A 64 3.26 -1.89 18.53
CA LEU A 64 3.50 -0.50 18.18
C LEU A 64 2.33 0.09 17.41
N LYS A 65 2.04 1.36 17.68
CA LYS A 65 1.16 2.16 16.84
C LYS A 65 1.98 2.85 15.77
N VAL A 66 1.65 2.53 14.52
CA VAL A 66 2.27 3.02 13.29
C VAL A 66 1.32 3.96 12.62
N CYS A 67 1.73 5.18 12.31
CA CYS A 67 0.86 6.19 11.72
C CYS A 67 1.42 6.71 10.40
N VAL A 68 0.54 6.79 9.39
CA VAL A 68 0.78 7.47 8.12
C VAL A 68 0.36 8.92 8.25
N LYS A 69 1.26 9.86 7.96
CA LYS A 69 1.00 11.30 7.87
C LYS A 69 1.36 11.82 6.48
N GLY A 70 0.80 12.95 6.05
CA GLY A 70 1.12 13.57 4.75
C GLY A 70 -0.11 13.87 3.88
N GLY A 71 -1.28 14.00 4.51
CA GLY A 71 -2.56 14.22 3.88
C GLY A 71 -3.42 12.96 3.78
N THR A 72 -4.47 13.05 2.99
CA THR A 72 -5.45 11.97 2.79
C THR A 72 -5.07 11.05 1.63
N PHE A 73 -5.54 9.81 1.69
CA PHE A 73 -5.32 8.78 0.66
C PHE A 73 -6.49 7.79 0.61
N GLU A 74 -6.69 7.11 -0.53
CA GLU A 74 -7.76 6.11 -0.71
C GLU A 74 -7.23 4.67 -0.68
N GLY A 75 -6.01 4.45 -1.18
CA GLY A 75 -5.33 3.15 -1.21
C GLY A 75 -4.06 3.16 -0.36
N ILE A 76 -3.70 1.99 0.16
CA ILE A 76 -2.46 1.75 0.89
C ILE A 76 -2.04 0.31 0.70
N LEU A 77 -0.74 0.07 0.63
CA LEU A 77 -0.10 -1.22 0.86
C LEU A 77 1.01 -0.94 1.87
N LEU A 78 0.94 -1.53 3.06
CA LEU A 78 1.85 -1.20 4.16
C LEU A 78 2.44 -2.48 4.77
N GLN A 79 3.75 -2.51 4.89
CA GLN A 79 4.51 -3.59 5.51
C GLN A 79 5.58 -3.03 6.47
N MET A 80 6.04 -3.88 7.38
CA MET A 80 7.30 -3.64 8.11
C MET A 80 8.36 -4.57 7.53
N ARG A 81 9.54 -4.05 7.16
CA ARG A 81 10.65 -4.84 6.60
C ARG A 81 11.97 -4.49 7.28
N VAL A 82 12.88 -5.46 7.34
CA VAL A 82 14.28 -5.19 7.67
C VAL A 82 14.91 -4.42 6.50
N VAL A 83 15.72 -3.40 6.79
CA VAL A 83 16.42 -2.63 5.75
C VAL A 83 17.29 -3.57 4.90
N GLY A 84 17.08 -3.54 3.59
CA GLY A 84 17.75 -4.43 2.64
C GLY A 84 17.06 -5.78 2.41
N ASP A 85 15.91 -6.02 3.04
CA ASP A 85 15.08 -7.21 2.85
C ASP A 85 13.74 -6.83 2.19
N THR A 86 13.15 -7.78 1.45
CA THR A 86 11.82 -7.66 0.84
C THR A 86 10.76 -8.43 1.63
N VAL A 87 11.15 -9.22 2.62
CA VAL A 87 10.24 -10.05 3.42
C VAL A 87 9.64 -9.22 4.57
N PRO A 88 8.30 -9.15 4.68
CA PRO A 88 7.64 -8.54 5.83
C PRO A 88 7.98 -9.24 7.14
N VAL A 89 8.01 -8.46 8.23
CA VAL A 89 8.22 -8.96 9.59
C VAL A 89 7.11 -8.53 10.52
N GLY A 90 6.79 -9.40 11.49
CA GLY A 90 5.72 -9.15 12.44
C GLY A 90 4.33 -9.27 11.82
N THR A 91 3.32 -8.84 12.56
CA THR A 91 1.91 -9.01 12.16
C THR A 91 1.10 -7.78 12.53
N PHE A 92 0.28 -7.31 11.61
CA PHE A 92 -0.83 -6.42 11.93
C PHE A 92 -1.96 -7.23 12.57
N ASN A 93 -2.76 -6.60 13.44
CA ASN A 93 -3.90 -7.21 14.15
C ASN A 93 -3.56 -8.12 15.36
N GLY A 94 -2.39 -7.94 15.99
CA GLY A 94 -2.04 -8.61 17.27
C GLY A 94 -2.76 -8.09 18.53
N THR A 95 -3.74 -7.18 18.37
CA THR A 95 -4.49 -6.32 19.34
C THR A 95 -3.63 -5.23 20.03
N ARG A 96 -4.08 -3.98 20.30
CA ARG A 96 -5.41 -3.50 20.72
C ARG A 96 -6.14 -2.59 19.72
N GLY A 97 -7.25 -3.12 19.19
CA GLY A 97 -8.26 -2.38 18.42
C GLY A 97 -8.40 -2.87 16.98
N THR A 98 -9.60 -2.72 16.44
CA THR A 98 -9.91 -2.93 15.02
C THR A 98 -8.93 -2.14 14.16
N ILE A 99 -8.45 -2.75 13.08
CA ILE A 99 -7.63 -2.05 12.07
C ILE A 99 -8.38 -0.80 11.57
N ALA A 100 -7.65 0.22 11.10
CA ALA A 100 -8.25 1.47 10.64
C ALA A 100 -9.44 1.20 9.68
N ASN A 101 -10.52 1.97 9.80
CA ASN A 101 -11.71 1.78 8.98
C ASN A 101 -11.36 1.71 7.48
N ASP A 102 -12.07 0.84 6.76
CA ASP A 102 -11.89 0.62 5.33
C ASP A 102 -10.46 0.21 4.92
N THR A 103 -9.76 -0.43 5.85
CA THR A 103 -8.55 -1.22 5.60
C THR A 103 -8.79 -2.67 6.03
N LYS A 104 -7.88 -3.54 5.64
CA LYS A 104 -7.85 -4.96 6.02
C LYS A 104 -6.41 -5.45 6.02
N THR A 105 -6.18 -6.57 6.68
CA THR A 105 -4.92 -7.30 6.56
C THR A 105 -4.96 -8.22 5.35
N MET A 106 -3.78 -8.60 4.89
CA MET A 106 -3.57 -9.66 3.90
C MET A 106 -2.30 -10.44 4.26
N ASN A 107 -2.13 -11.58 3.62
CA ASN A 107 -1.00 -12.47 3.83
C ASN A 107 -0.07 -12.38 2.62
N CYS A 108 1.06 -11.68 2.77
CA CYS A 108 2.07 -11.64 1.73
C CYS A 108 3.04 -12.81 1.87
N THR A 109 3.62 -12.98 3.05
CA THR A 109 4.55 -14.08 3.39
C THR A 109 4.10 -14.84 4.63
N ALA A 110 3.43 -14.16 5.56
CA ALA A 110 2.89 -14.69 6.79
C ALA A 110 1.51 -14.09 7.09
N ASP A 111 0.82 -14.67 8.07
CA ASP A 111 -0.53 -14.25 8.44
C ASP A 111 -0.56 -12.78 8.92
N ASN A 112 -1.39 -11.97 8.25
CA ASN A 112 -1.61 -10.57 8.58
C ASN A 112 -0.34 -9.71 8.60
N ASP A 113 0.69 -10.06 7.83
CA ASP A 113 1.96 -9.33 7.79
C ASP A 113 1.88 -8.00 7.01
N THR A 114 0.74 -7.75 6.35
CA THR A 114 0.54 -6.63 5.44
C THR A 114 -0.84 -5.99 5.62
N VAL A 115 -0.92 -4.67 5.46
CA VAL A 115 -2.18 -3.92 5.42
C VAL A 115 -2.47 -3.41 4.02
N THR A 116 -3.73 -3.51 3.60
CA THR A 116 -4.24 -2.89 2.38
C THR A 116 -5.58 -2.17 2.63
N HIS A 117 -6.01 -1.28 1.73
CA HIS A 117 -7.40 -0.80 1.76
C HIS A 117 -8.39 -1.95 1.51
N SER A 118 -9.59 -1.86 2.09
CA SER A 118 -10.72 -2.75 1.81
C SER A 118 -11.84 -2.05 1.04
N LYS A 119 -11.86 -0.71 1.07
CA LYS A 119 -12.69 0.15 0.22
C LYS A 119 -11.90 1.38 -0.22
N PRO A 120 -12.24 1.98 -1.38
CA PRO A 120 -11.62 3.21 -1.87
C PRO A 120 -12.22 4.44 -1.17
N THR A 121 -12.32 4.41 0.16
CA THR A 121 -12.75 5.56 0.95
C THR A 121 -11.55 6.36 1.43
N ILE A 122 -11.74 7.66 1.53
CA ILE A 122 -10.72 8.61 1.97
C ILE A 122 -10.34 8.31 3.43
N LYS A 123 -9.07 8.02 3.63
CA LYS A 123 -8.42 7.85 4.94
C LYS A 123 -7.82 9.19 5.38
N LYS A 124 -7.98 9.51 6.66
CA LYS A 124 -7.63 10.83 7.24
C LYS A 124 -6.15 10.89 7.65
N ASP A 125 -5.65 12.10 7.86
CA ASP A 125 -4.32 12.33 8.42
C ASP A 125 -4.41 12.58 9.94
N PRO A 126 -3.73 11.81 10.82
CA PRO A 126 -3.01 10.58 10.52
C PRO A 126 -3.93 9.36 10.48
N THR A 127 -3.58 8.35 9.69
CA THR A 127 -4.19 7.02 9.75
C THR A 127 -3.23 6.07 10.45
N CYS A 128 -3.69 5.39 11.50
CA CYS A 128 -2.83 4.57 12.35
C CYS A 128 -3.23 3.10 12.38
N PHE A 129 -2.23 2.24 12.52
CA PHE A 129 -2.30 0.78 12.55
C PHE A 129 -1.55 0.26 13.76
N TYR A 130 -1.92 -0.93 14.24
CA TYR A 130 -1.19 -1.62 15.29
C TYR A 130 -0.40 -2.78 14.69
N TRP A 131 0.91 -2.73 14.86
CA TRP A 131 1.84 -3.75 14.40
C TRP A 131 2.47 -4.44 15.60
N LYS A 132 2.49 -5.78 15.59
CA LYS A 132 3.09 -6.59 16.63
C LYS A 132 4.43 -7.16 16.16
N ALA A 133 5.48 -6.93 16.95
CA ALA A 133 6.79 -7.49 16.73
C ALA A 133 6.78 -9.03 16.86
N PRO A 134 7.65 -9.77 16.14
CA PRO A 134 7.85 -11.19 16.37
C PRO A 134 8.17 -11.51 17.84
N ASN A 135 7.63 -12.61 18.38
CA ASN A 135 7.78 -12.94 19.80
C ASN A 135 9.24 -13.28 20.19
N ASN A 136 10.01 -13.86 19.28
CA ASN A 136 11.32 -14.44 19.57
C ASN A 136 12.50 -13.50 19.27
N LYS A 137 12.26 -12.35 18.62
CA LYS A 137 13.31 -11.42 18.19
C LYS A 137 12.74 -10.01 18.05
N ILE A 138 13.54 -9.02 18.41
CA ILE A 138 13.32 -7.63 17.99
C ILE A 138 13.97 -7.48 16.61
N PRO A 139 13.22 -7.17 15.56
CA PRO A 139 13.80 -6.81 14.28
C PRO A 139 14.63 -5.53 14.45
N GLN A 140 15.96 -5.62 14.28
CA GLN A 140 16.82 -4.45 14.25
C GLN A 140 16.82 -3.86 12.83
N ASN A 141 17.00 -2.54 12.74
CA ASN A 141 17.05 -1.81 11.47
C ASN A 141 15.83 -2.10 10.57
N VAL A 142 14.63 -1.93 11.11
CA VAL A 142 13.39 -2.03 10.33
C VAL A 142 12.91 -0.68 9.84
N HIS A 143 12.17 -0.72 8.74
CA HIS A 143 11.47 0.41 8.16
C HIS A 143 10.11 -0.05 7.68
N PHE A 144 9.19 0.90 7.55
CA PHE A 144 7.94 0.65 6.88
C PHE A 144 8.06 0.97 5.40
N VAL A 145 7.42 0.14 4.59
CA VAL A 145 7.24 0.35 3.15
C VAL A 145 5.77 0.39 2.81
#